data_AF-A0A9D4HWB8-F1
#
_entry.id   AF-A0A9D4HWB8-F1
#
_cell.length_a   1.000
_cell.length_b   1.000
_cell.length_c   1.000
_cell.angle_alpha   90.00
_cell.angle_beta   90.00
_cell.angle_gamma   90.00
#
_symmetry.space_group_name_H-M   'P 1'
#
loop_
_entity.id
_entity.type
_entity.pdbx_description
1 polymer ?
#
loop_
_entity_poly.entity_id
_entity_poly.type
_entity_poly.pdbx_seq_one_letter_code
_entity_poly.pdbx_strand_id
1 'polypeptide(L)'
;MPVHELMDLGQLEDHQRVRLVGGIGIFCDPNTFPSSQDMSGLPSNAGVEVGLLPKHSTMSNDRINNVRDRVRNMLKCERVVCLGKIGLDHSVPDKQRPRQNI
;
A
#
# COMPACT_ATOMS: atom_id res chain seq x y z
N MET A 1 4.10 13.30 -19.08
CA MET A 1 5.49 13.72 -18.87
C MET A 1 6.06 12.89 -17.72
N PRO A 2 7.18 12.17 -17.90
CA PRO A 2 7.80 11.39 -16.83
C PRO A 2 8.36 12.33 -15.76
N VAL A 3 8.25 11.95 -14.49
CA VAL A 3 8.74 12.72 -13.32
C VAL A 3 10.24 13.03 -13.40
N HIS A 4 10.99 12.30 -14.24
CA HIS A 4 12.40 12.53 -14.50
C HIS A 4 12.72 13.91 -15.10
N GLU A 5 11.85 14.49 -15.94
CA GLU A 5 12.15 15.75 -16.63
C GLU A 5 12.03 16.99 -15.75
N LEU A 6 11.36 16.89 -14.58
CA LEU A 6 11.21 17.99 -13.63
C LEU A 6 12.40 18.17 -12.68
N MET A 7 13.36 17.23 -12.67
CA MET A 7 14.51 17.26 -11.77
C MET A 7 15.79 17.83 -12.42
N ASP A 8 15.75 18.14 -13.72
CA ASP A 8 16.92 18.59 -14.49
C ASP A 8 16.90 20.12 -14.75
N LEU A 9 16.47 20.88 -13.74
CA LEU A 9 16.61 22.34 -13.73
C LEU A 9 17.92 22.70 -13.05
N GLY A 10 18.84 23.25 -13.84
CA GLY A 10 20.15 23.71 -13.40
C GLY A 10 20.11 24.58 -12.14
N GLN A 11 21.15 24.40 -11.32
CA GLN A 11 21.54 25.23 -10.16
C GLN A 11 20.53 25.33 -9.00
N LEU A 12 20.04 24.19 -8.51
CA LEU A 12 19.57 24.11 -7.12
C LEU A 12 20.80 23.92 -6.20
N GLU A 13 20.90 24.72 -5.14
CA GLU A 13 21.85 24.47 -4.05
C GLU A 13 21.60 23.08 -3.44
N ASP A 14 22.62 22.43 -2.85
CA ASP A 14 22.48 21.05 -2.36
C ASP A 14 21.33 20.86 -1.36
N HIS A 15 21.00 21.91 -0.60
CA HIS A 15 19.88 21.92 0.34
C HIS A 15 18.49 22.00 -0.32
N GLN A 16 18.44 22.30 -1.62
CA GLN A 16 17.22 22.44 -2.43
C GLN A 16 17.03 21.25 -3.39
N ARG A 17 17.99 20.32 -3.45
CA ARG A 17 17.93 19.14 -4.31
C ARG A 17 17.07 18.06 -3.66
N VAL A 18 15.96 17.73 -4.31
CA VAL A 18 15.15 16.56 -3.94
C VAL A 18 15.82 15.31 -4.52
N ARG A 19 16.25 14.39 -3.66
CA ARG A 19 16.80 13.09 -4.07
C ARG A 19 15.78 11.98 -3.82
N LEU A 20 15.48 11.20 -4.86
CA LEU A 20 14.75 9.95 -4.70
C LEU A 20 15.63 8.93 -3.95
N VAL A 21 15.25 8.58 -2.72
CA VAL A 21 16.00 7.63 -1.88
C VAL A 21 15.42 6.21 -1.94
N GLY A 22 14.17 6.07 -2.35
CA GLY A 22 13.47 4.80 -2.35
C GLY A 22 12.01 4.95 -2.77
N GLY A 23 11.29 3.84 -2.76
CA GLY A 23 9.87 3.79 -3.09
C GLY A 23 9.12 2.89 -2.11
N ILE A 24 7.81 3.10 -2.04
CA ILE A 24 6.89 2.19 -1.33
C ILE A 24 5.86 1.69 -2.33
N GLY A 25 5.84 0.38 -2.55
CA GLY A 25 4.75 -0.29 -3.27
C GLY A 25 3.57 -0.49 -2.33
N ILE A 26 2.36 -0.13 -2.76
CA ILE A 26 1.15 -0.19 -1.94
C ILE A 26 0.21 -1.26 -2.49
N PHE A 27 -0.03 -2.31 -1.72
CA PHE A 27 -0.92 -3.41 -2.10
C PHE A 27 -2.06 -3.57 -1.09
N CYS A 28 -3.18 -2.91 -1.39
CA CYS A 28 -4.34 -2.86 -0.50
C CYS A 28 -5.65 -3.38 -1.13
N ASP A 29 -5.59 -3.87 -2.38
CA ASP A 29 -6.69 -4.55 -3.04
C ASP A 29 -6.46 -6.07 -3.00
N PRO A 30 -7.36 -6.85 -2.37
CA PRO A 30 -7.25 -8.30 -2.28
C PRO A 30 -7.05 -9.02 -3.61
N ASN A 31 -7.53 -8.46 -4.71
CA ASN A 31 -7.46 -9.11 -6.02
C ASN A 31 -6.11 -8.89 -6.69
N THR A 32 -5.29 -7.95 -6.20
CA THR A 32 -4.00 -7.59 -6.78
C THR A 32 -2.85 -7.70 -5.77
N PHE A 33 -3.05 -8.46 -4.68
CA PHE A 33 -1.94 -8.73 -3.77
C PHE A 33 -0.80 -9.44 -4.50
N PRO A 34 0.44 -9.04 -4.24
CA PRO A 34 1.61 -9.61 -4.90
C PRO A 34 1.85 -11.02 -4.36
N SER A 35 2.42 -11.87 -5.22
CA SER A 35 3.06 -13.10 -4.77
C SER A 35 4.41 -12.79 -4.10
N SER A 36 4.96 -13.77 -3.39
CA SER A 36 6.32 -13.65 -2.84
C SER A 36 7.38 -13.43 -3.94
N GLN A 37 7.14 -13.95 -5.15
CA GLN A 37 8.03 -13.76 -6.29
C GLN A 37 7.93 -12.34 -6.86
N ASP A 38 6.74 -11.74 -6.87
CA ASP A 38 6.57 -10.34 -7.26
C ASP A 38 7.30 -9.41 -6.28
N MET A 39 7.23 -9.73 -4.98
CA MET A 39 7.93 -8.96 -3.94
C MET A 39 9.45 -9.09 -4.06
N SER A 40 9.99 -10.27 -4.38
CA SER A 40 11.44 -10.46 -4.47
C SER A 40 12.08 -9.68 -5.61
N GLY A 41 11.34 -9.46 -6.70
CA GLY A 41 11.75 -8.67 -7.87
C GLY A 41 11.78 -7.15 -7.68
N LEU A 42 11.35 -6.64 -6.52
CA LEU A 42 11.37 -5.21 -6.24
C LEU A 42 12.81 -4.67 -6.09
N PRO A 43 13.06 -3.40 -6.43
CA PRO A 43 14.34 -2.75 -6.16
C PRO A 43 14.78 -2.88 -4.70
N SER A 44 16.08 -2.88 -4.43
CA SER A 44 16.61 -3.07 -3.07
C SER A 44 16.23 -1.94 -2.10
N ASN A 45 15.99 -0.74 -2.61
CA ASN A 45 15.53 0.43 -1.86
C ASN A 45 14.00 0.61 -1.86
N ALA A 46 13.24 -0.43 -2.24
CA ALA A 46 11.79 -0.42 -2.22
C ALA A 46 11.25 -1.17 -1.00
N GLY A 47 10.43 -0.48 -0.21
CA GLY A 47 9.58 -1.08 0.81
C GLY A 47 8.18 -1.40 0.26
N VAL A 48 7.41 -2.15 1.04
CA VAL A 48 6.05 -2.54 0.69
C VAL A 48 5.10 -2.24 1.85
N GLU A 49 3.96 -1.64 1.53
CA GLU A 49 2.80 -1.52 2.40
C GLU A 49 1.75 -2.54 1.96
N VAL A 50 1.23 -3.31 2.91
CA VAL A 50 0.15 -4.28 2.67
C VAL A 50 -1.02 -4.06 3.60
N GLY A 51 -2.23 -4.32 3.13
CA GLY A 51 -3.43 -4.26 3.97
C GLY A 51 -4.71 -4.27 3.16
N LEU A 52 -5.75 -3.59 3.63
CA LEU A 52 -7.08 -3.65 3.03
C LEU A 52 -7.70 -2.26 2.96
N LEU A 53 -8.00 -1.78 1.75
CA LEU A 53 -8.65 -0.47 1.59
C LEU A 53 -10.04 -0.46 2.25
N PRO A 54 -10.45 0.66 2.87
CA PRO A 54 -11.76 0.78 3.51
C PRO A 54 -12.95 0.54 2.58
N LYS A 55 -12.83 0.79 1.26
CA LYS A 55 -13.85 0.46 0.24
C LYS A 55 -14.26 -1.03 0.24
N HIS A 56 -13.39 -1.91 0.76
CA HIS A 56 -13.63 -3.34 0.85
C HIS A 56 -14.34 -3.75 2.15
N SER A 57 -14.76 -2.79 2.97
CA SER A 57 -15.40 -3.06 4.26
C SER A 57 -16.69 -3.87 4.13
N THR A 58 -17.42 -3.74 3.01
CA THR A 58 -18.68 -4.45 2.75
C THR A 58 -18.51 -5.89 2.28
N MET A 59 -17.28 -6.39 2.18
CA MET A 59 -17.02 -7.79 1.86
C MET A 59 -17.57 -8.73 2.94
N SER A 60 -17.92 -9.95 2.54
CA SER A 60 -18.34 -10.98 3.50
C SER A 60 -17.23 -11.28 4.52
N ASN A 61 -17.62 -11.67 5.73
CA ASN A 61 -16.68 -12.02 6.81
C ASN A 61 -15.68 -13.11 6.38
N ASP A 62 -16.11 -14.11 5.61
CA ASP A 62 -15.22 -15.15 5.07
C ASP A 62 -14.14 -14.55 4.16
N ARG A 63 -14.53 -13.61 3.31
CA ARG A 63 -13.60 -12.94 2.41
C ARG A 63 -12.64 -12.03 3.20
N ILE A 64 -13.11 -11.35 4.24
CA ILE A 64 -12.25 -10.56 5.15
C ILE A 64 -11.26 -11.48 5.89
N ASN A 65 -11.70 -12.62 6.41
CA ASN A 65 -10.84 -13.59 7.09
C ASN A 65 -9.75 -14.13 6.15
N ASN A 66 -10.12 -14.50 4.93
CA ASN A 66 -9.17 -14.93 3.90
C ASN A 66 -8.14 -13.84 3.57
N VAL A 67 -8.57 -12.58 3.47
CA VAL A 67 -7.66 -11.44 3.25
C VAL A 67 -6.74 -11.24 4.45
N ARG A 68 -7.26 -11.30 5.67
CA ARG A 68 -6.48 -11.18 6.91
C ARG A 68 -5.36 -12.22 6.94
N ASP A 69 -5.65 -13.47 6.59
CA ASP A 69 -4.67 -14.54 6.63
C ASP A 69 -3.61 -14.39 5.51
N ARG A 70 -4.01 -13.89 4.32
CA ARG A 70 -3.05 -13.51 3.26
C ARG A 70 -2.14 -12.37 3.69
N VAL A 71 -2.69 -11.30 4.28
CA VAL A 71 -1.91 -10.18 4.82
C VAL A 71 -0.95 -10.66 5.90
N ARG A 72 -1.41 -11.52 6.83
CA ARG A 72 -0.56 -12.12 7.86
C ARG A 72 0.62 -12.90 7.26
N ASN A 73 0.41 -13.59 6.15
CA ASN A 73 1.50 -14.29 5.47
C ASN A 73 2.48 -13.34 4.78
N MET A 74 1.99 -12.24 4.17
CA MET A 74 2.85 -11.23 3.54
C MET A 74 3.72 -10.49 4.55
N LEU A 75 3.24 -10.27 5.78
CA LEU A 75 4.03 -9.66 6.87
C LEU A 75 5.30 -10.45 7.24
N LYS A 76 5.45 -11.69 6.77
CA LYS A 76 6.69 -12.47 6.94
C LYS A 76 7.78 -12.08 5.93
N CYS A 77 7.45 -11.31 4.91
CA CYS A 77 8.41 -10.82 3.92
C CYS A 77 9.11 -9.57 4.46
N GLU A 78 10.44 -9.57 4.51
CA GLU A 78 11.26 -8.46 5.02
C GLU A 78 11.03 -7.14 4.27
N ARG A 79 10.55 -7.21 3.02
CA ARG A 79 10.22 -6.04 2.23
C ARG A 79 8.96 -5.34 2.70
N VAL A 80 8.10 -6.01 3.47
CA VAL A 80 6.89 -5.41 4.03
C VAL A 80 7.26 -4.61 5.27
N VAL A 81 7.20 -3.29 5.13
CA VAL A 81 7.64 -2.33 6.16
C VAL A 81 6.48 -1.68 6.91
N CYS A 82 5.26 -1.82 6.40
CA CYS A 82 4.08 -1.17 6.98
C CYS A 82 2.80 -1.97 6.72
N LEU A 83 1.85 -1.85 7.66
CA LEU A 83 0.48 -2.32 7.51
C LEU A 83 -0.42 -1.12 7.18
N GLY A 84 -1.14 -1.19 6.07
CA GLY A 84 -2.05 -0.13 5.64
C GLY A 84 -2.70 -0.39 4.28
N LYS A 85 -3.60 0.48 3.81
CA LYS A 85 -4.09 1.68 4.49
C LYS A 85 -5.21 1.35 5.47
N ILE A 86 -5.07 1.85 6.69
CA ILE A 86 -6.17 1.94 7.66
C ILE A 86 -6.83 3.30 7.45
N GLY A 87 -8.16 3.34 7.33
CA GLY A 87 -8.89 4.58 7.12
C GLY A 87 -10.39 4.40 7.06
N LEU A 88 -11.09 5.49 6.75
CA LEU A 88 -12.54 5.50 6.55
C LEU A 88 -12.84 5.90 5.11
N ASP A 89 -13.77 5.19 4.47
CA ASP A 89 -14.28 5.57 3.15
C ASP A 89 -15.55 6.42 3.32
N HIS A 90 -15.42 7.72 3.08
CA HIS A 90 -16.52 8.67 3.14
C HIS A 90 -17.36 8.72 1.86
N SER A 91 -16.94 8.04 0.78
CA SER A 91 -17.77 7.93 -0.42
C SER A 91 -18.99 7.02 -0.22
N VAL A 92 -18.95 6.15 0.79
CA VAL A 92 -20.06 5.28 1.20
C VAL A 92 -20.87 5.96 2.31
N PRO A 93 -22.21 6.09 2.17
CA PRO A 93 -23.07 6.65 3.21
C PRO A 93 -22.93 5.89 4.53
N ASP A 94 -22.97 6.60 5.66
CA ASP A 94 -22.74 6.03 7.00
C ASP A 94 -23.63 4.82 7.31
N LYS A 95 -24.87 4.81 6.81
CA LYS A 95 -25.84 3.70 6.99
C LYS A 95 -25.42 2.40 6.30
N GLN A 96 -24.54 2.47 5.30
CA GLN A 96 -24.04 1.34 4.53
C GLN A 96 -22.63 0.91 4.96
N ARG A 97 -22.01 1.63 5.89
CA ARG A 97 -20.73 1.22 6.47
C ARG A 97 -20.97 0.01 7.39
N PRO A 98 -20.12 -1.03 7.33
CA PRO A 98 -20.21 -2.13 8.26
C PRO A 98 -20.01 -1.61 9.68
N ARG A 99 -20.92 -1.98 10.58
CA ARG A 99 -20.74 -1.70 12.00
C ARG A 99 -19.61 -2.60 12.50
N GLN A 100 -18.50 -1.98 12.89
CA GLN A 100 -17.49 -2.69 13.67
C GLN A 100 -18.10 -2.96 15.05
N ASN A 101 -18.51 -4.20 15.30
CA ASN A 101 -18.75 -4.66 16.66
C ASN A 101 -17.37 -4.85 17.29
N ILE A 102 -16.93 -3.87 18.07
CA ILE A 102 -15.74 -3.96 18.93
C ILE A 102 -16.18 -4.60 20.25
#